data_AF-A0A1B6GN02-F1
#
_entry.id   AF-A0A1B6GN02-F1
#
_cell.length_a   1.000
_cell.length_b   1.000
_cell.length_c   1.000
_cell.angle_alpha   90.00
_cell.angle_beta   90.00
_cell.angle_gamma   90.00
#
_symmetry.space_group_name_H-M   'P 1'
#
loop_
_entity.id
_entity.type
_entity.pdbx_description
1 polymer ?
#
loop_
_entity_poly.entity_id
_entity_poly.type
_entity_poly.pdbx_seq_one_letter_code
_entity_poly.pdbx_strand_id
1 'polypeptide(L)'
;MENQKLFVCVAILSLWLICIICTFTIAHHLIYFSNKDNVKSEVDLWLEEQELQGYSKVFRKKGISSLVSCATLEELPELPPHDEERLQRAARLLQQRLILRQWLQSLSLQHHHHRLLQEDVTSLEDVYWLEDTRARYLLGKDFAVWSAARQALPVNKEDLGKLKAELWSAVVKS
;
A
#
# COMPACT_ATOMS: atom_id res chain seq x y z
N MET A 1 11.51 -51.43 46.08
CA MET A 1 10.61 -50.30 46.40
C MET A 1 11.17 -48.94 45.95
N GLU A 2 12.49 -48.74 45.88
CA GLU A 2 13.13 -47.50 45.36
C GLU A 2 12.92 -47.25 43.87
N ASN A 3 13.09 -48.26 43.01
CA ASN A 3 12.99 -48.10 41.55
C ASN A 3 11.59 -47.62 41.09
N GLN A 4 10.54 -47.96 41.83
CA GLN A 4 9.17 -47.56 41.54
C GLN A 4 8.92 -46.08 41.87
N LYS A 5 9.57 -45.55 42.91
CA LYS A 5 9.54 -44.11 43.24
C LYS A 5 10.31 -43.28 42.21
N LEU A 6 11.43 -43.81 41.72
CA LEU A 6 12.23 -43.16 40.69
C LEU A 6 11.44 -43.02 39.38
N PHE A 7 10.72 -44.06 38.97
CA PHE A 7 9.90 -44.06 37.74
C PHE A 7 8.75 -43.05 37.81
N VAL A 8 8.08 -42.95 38.97
CA VAL A 8 7.02 -41.96 39.20
C VAL A 8 7.57 -40.53 39.17
N CYS A 9 8.74 -40.27 39.78
CA CYS A 9 9.37 -38.95 39.70
C CYS A 9 9.73 -38.55 38.27
N VAL A 10 10.30 -39.46 37.48
CA VAL A 10 10.65 -39.18 36.07
C VAL A 10 9.40 -38.91 35.23
N ALA A 11 8.31 -39.66 35.47
CA ALA A 11 7.03 -39.43 34.79
C ALA A 11 6.39 -38.08 35.15
N ILE A 12 6.49 -37.65 36.41
CA ILE A 12 5.96 -36.35 36.84
C ILE A 12 6.78 -35.20 36.25
N LEU A 13 8.11 -35.34 36.22
CA LEU A 13 9.02 -34.34 35.65
C LEU A 13 8.83 -34.21 34.13
N SER A 14 8.64 -35.31 33.41
CA SER A 14 8.38 -35.27 31.97
C SER A 14 7.02 -34.63 31.65
N LEU A 15 5.99 -34.90 32.46
CA LEU A 15 4.66 -34.29 32.30
C LEU A 15 4.69 -32.78 32.54
N TRP A 16 5.47 -32.33 33.52
CA TRP A 16 5.74 -30.90 33.76
C TRP A 16 6.44 -30.23 32.59
N LEU A 17 7.48 -30.89 32.05
CA LEU A 17 8.23 -30.38 30.90
C LEU A 17 7.35 -30.25 29.66
N ILE A 18 6.49 -31.24 29.40
CA ILE A 18 5.51 -31.21 28.30
C ILE A 18 4.52 -30.07 28.51
N CYS A 19 4.00 -29.88 29.73
CA CYS A 19 3.09 -28.77 30.02
C CYS A 19 3.74 -27.40 29.77
N ILE A 20 5.01 -27.22 30.18
CA ILE A 20 5.75 -25.97 29.94
C ILE A 20 5.98 -25.73 28.45
N ILE A 21 6.31 -26.78 27.68
CA ILE A 21 6.49 -26.66 26.23
C ILE A 21 5.16 -26.30 25.56
N CYS A 22 4.05 -26.93 25.97
CA CYS A 22 2.72 -26.64 25.43
C CYS A 22 2.26 -25.21 25.77
N THR A 23 2.49 -24.72 26.99
CA THR A 23 2.11 -23.34 27.33
C THR A 23 2.95 -22.32 26.58
N PHE A 24 4.23 -22.59 26.35
CA PHE A 24 5.09 -21.72 25.57
C PHE A 24 4.70 -21.69 24.09
N THR A 25 4.35 -22.83 23.49
CA THR A 25 3.90 -22.88 22.09
C THR A 25 2.55 -22.18 21.92
N ILE A 26 1.61 -22.36 22.84
CA ILE A 26 0.31 -21.65 22.83
C ILE A 26 0.53 -20.15 22.98
N ALA A 27 1.37 -19.71 23.93
CA ALA A 27 1.67 -18.30 24.13
C ALA A 27 2.32 -17.68 22.88
N HIS A 28 3.27 -18.37 22.26
CA HIS A 28 3.88 -17.91 21.01
C HIS A 28 2.87 -17.81 19.87
N HIS A 29 1.95 -18.77 19.75
CA HIS A 29 0.90 -18.75 18.74
C HIS A 29 -0.10 -17.61 18.97
N LEU A 30 -0.45 -17.33 20.23
CA LEU A 30 -1.32 -16.21 20.61
C LEU A 30 -0.67 -14.85 20.35
N ILE A 31 0.62 -14.70 20.68
CA ILE A 31 1.39 -13.47 20.40
C ILE A 31 1.51 -13.26 18.89
N TYR A 32 1.85 -14.32 18.13
CA TYR A 32 1.93 -14.26 16.67
C TYR A 32 0.60 -13.89 16.02
N PHE A 33 -0.51 -14.49 16.50
CA PHE A 33 -1.84 -14.19 15.98
C PHE A 33 -2.27 -12.76 16.30
N SER A 34 -2.04 -12.30 17.53
CA SER A 34 -2.33 -10.92 17.96
C SER A 34 -1.52 -9.88 17.16
N ASN A 35 -0.25 -10.17 16.86
CA ASN A 35 0.57 -9.27 16.05
C ASN A 35 0.15 -9.22 14.58
N LYS A 36 -0.40 -10.31 14.04
CA LYS A 36 -0.86 -10.37 12.64
C LYS A 36 -2.04 -9.45 12.37
N ASP A 37 -2.91 -9.24 13.37
CA ASP A 37 -4.04 -8.33 13.27
C ASP A 37 -3.65 -6.85 13.40
N ASN A 38 -2.45 -6.55 13.91
CA ASN A 38 -2.00 -5.18 14.18
C ASN A 38 -1.28 -4.51 12.99
N VAL A 39 -0.95 -5.28 11.94
CA VAL A 39 -0.39 -4.70 10.70
C VAL A 39 -1.55 -4.20 9.85
N LYS A 40 -1.84 -2.90 9.93
CA LYS A 40 -2.76 -2.24 8.99
C LYS A 40 -2.25 -2.46 7.56
N SER A 41 -3.10 -3.01 6.69
CA SER A 41 -2.75 -3.16 5.28
C SER A 41 -2.63 -1.78 4.62
N GLU A 42 -1.94 -1.68 3.48
CA GLU A 42 -1.87 -0.43 2.71
C GLU A 42 -3.26 0.09 2.33
N VAL A 43 -4.21 -0.82 2.07
CA VAL A 43 -5.62 -0.48 1.81
C VAL A 43 -6.28 0.09 3.06
N ASP A 44 -6.03 -0.48 4.24
CA ASP A 44 -6.59 0.03 5.50
C ASP A 44 -6.06 1.44 5.81
N LEU A 45 -4.77 1.71 5.54
CA LEU A 45 -4.18 3.04 5.67
C LEU A 45 -4.80 4.03 4.69
N TRP A 46 -4.96 3.64 3.43
CA TRP A 46 -5.61 4.49 2.43
C TRP A 46 -7.07 4.79 2.77
N LEU A 47 -7.83 3.80 3.26
CA LEU A 47 -9.20 4.02 3.72
C LEU A 47 -9.26 4.99 4.90
N GLU A 48 -8.30 4.92 5.81
CA GLU A 48 -8.18 5.86 6.93
C GLU A 48 -7.88 7.28 6.45
N GLU A 49 -6.99 7.47 5.47
CA GLU A 49 -6.73 8.77 4.84
C GLU A 49 -7.96 9.38 4.18
N GLN A 50 -8.89 8.55 3.68
CA GLN A 50 -10.14 8.99 3.07
C GLN A 50 -11.32 9.07 4.06
N GLU A 51 -11.10 8.79 5.35
CA GLU A 51 -12.13 8.71 6.40
C GLU A 51 -13.19 7.62 6.15
N LEU A 52 -12.81 6.56 5.44
CA LEU A 52 -13.65 5.42 5.04
C LEU A 52 -13.26 4.11 5.75
N GLN A 53 -12.53 4.17 6.85
CA GLN A 53 -12.04 3.01 7.62
C GLN A 53 -13.15 2.06 8.07
N GLY A 54 -14.38 2.58 8.27
CA GLY A 54 -15.56 1.77 8.61
C GLY A 54 -15.90 0.70 7.56
N TYR A 55 -15.48 0.92 6.31
CA TYR A 55 -15.77 0.05 5.17
C TYR A 55 -14.65 -0.97 4.87
N SER A 56 -13.57 -1.02 5.68
CA SER A 56 -12.49 -2.02 5.51
C SER A 56 -13.03 -3.46 5.43
N LYS A 57 -14.06 -3.80 6.23
CA LYS A 57 -14.71 -5.12 6.17
C LYS A 57 -15.37 -5.40 4.83
N VAL A 58 -15.96 -4.39 4.19
CA VAL A 58 -16.61 -4.53 2.87
C VAL A 58 -15.53 -4.77 1.80
N PHE A 59 -14.43 -4.04 1.84
CA PHE A 59 -13.30 -4.19 0.94
C PHE A 59 -12.71 -5.60 1.02
N ARG A 60 -12.50 -6.10 2.24
CA ARG A 60 -12.03 -7.48 2.48
C ARG A 60 -13.00 -8.53 1.95
N LYS A 61 -14.32 -8.34 2.14
CA LYS A 61 -15.35 -9.25 1.59
C LYS A 61 -15.37 -9.28 0.06
N LYS A 62 -15.09 -8.15 -0.60
CA LYS A 62 -14.99 -8.04 -2.06
C LYS A 62 -13.64 -8.53 -2.60
N GLY A 63 -12.70 -8.95 -1.74
CA GLY A 63 -11.36 -9.37 -2.15
C GLY A 63 -10.45 -8.21 -2.55
N ILE A 64 -10.80 -6.97 -2.17
CA ILE A 64 -9.97 -5.79 -2.44
C ILE A 64 -8.86 -5.75 -1.39
N SER A 65 -7.67 -6.17 -1.79
CA SER A 65 -6.50 -6.32 -0.91
C SER A 65 -5.29 -5.50 -1.35
N SER A 66 -5.37 -4.80 -2.50
CA SER A 66 -4.29 -3.97 -3.03
C SER A 66 -4.78 -2.57 -3.41
N LEU A 67 -3.88 -1.60 -3.40
CA LEU A 67 -4.16 -0.23 -3.86
C LEU A 67 -4.55 -0.19 -5.35
N VAL A 68 -4.05 -1.13 -6.16
CA VAL A 68 -4.42 -1.27 -7.58
C VAL A 68 -5.90 -1.66 -7.70
N SER A 69 -6.37 -2.60 -6.89
CA SER A 69 -7.79 -2.95 -6.80
C SER A 69 -8.63 -1.75 -6.33
N CYS A 70 -8.15 -0.95 -5.39
CA CYS A 70 -8.85 0.27 -4.96
C CYS A 70 -8.96 1.31 -6.09
N ALA A 71 -7.90 1.48 -6.89
CA ALA A 71 -7.86 2.43 -8.00
C ALA A 71 -8.75 2.03 -9.20
N THR A 72 -9.23 0.78 -9.25
CA THR A 72 -10.15 0.27 -10.29
C THR A 72 -11.61 0.17 -9.82
N LEU A 73 -11.92 0.70 -8.64
CA LEU A 73 -13.28 0.68 -8.12
C LEU A 73 -14.19 1.59 -8.95
N GLU A 74 -15.16 0.98 -9.64
CA GLU A 74 -16.17 1.70 -10.41
C GLU A 74 -17.40 2.01 -9.55
N GLU A 75 -18.09 1.00 -9.04
CA GLU A 75 -19.31 1.19 -8.25
C GLU A 75 -19.34 0.25 -7.04
N LEU A 76 -19.86 0.76 -5.92
CA LEU A 76 -19.97 0.02 -4.68
C LEU A 76 -21.32 0.36 -4.01
N PRO A 77 -22.43 -0.21 -4.52
CA PRO A 77 -23.80 0.17 -4.14
C PRO A 77 -24.16 -0.14 -2.68
N GLU A 78 -23.25 -0.79 -1.94
CA GLU A 78 -23.36 -1.03 -0.51
C GLU A 78 -23.06 0.24 0.32
N LEU A 79 -22.48 1.27 -0.30
CA LEU A 79 -22.14 2.54 0.34
C LEU A 79 -23.28 3.56 0.20
N PRO A 80 -23.41 4.49 1.16
CA PRO A 80 -24.19 5.70 0.95
C PRO A 80 -23.72 6.45 -0.31
N PRO A 81 -24.61 7.07 -1.09
CA PRO A 81 -24.25 7.71 -2.36
C PRO A 81 -23.18 8.79 -2.21
N HIS A 82 -23.15 9.47 -1.06
CA HIS A 82 -22.11 10.46 -0.76
C HIS A 82 -20.73 9.83 -0.58
N ASP A 83 -20.65 8.72 0.16
CA ASP A 83 -19.39 8.01 0.42
C ASP A 83 -18.91 7.28 -0.84
N GLU A 84 -19.83 6.78 -1.66
CA GLU A 84 -19.52 6.21 -2.96
C GLU A 84 -18.88 7.25 -3.89
N GLU A 85 -19.47 8.44 -4.01
CA GLU A 85 -18.90 9.50 -4.85
C GLU A 85 -17.51 9.95 -4.34
N ARG A 86 -17.36 10.09 -3.01
CA ARG A 86 -16.05 10.38 -2.38
C ARG A 86 -15.04 9.29 -2.71
N LEU A 87 -15.43 8.03 -2.58
CA LEU A 87 -14.58 6.88 -2.85
C LEU A 87 -14.15 6.84 -4.33
N GLN A 88 -15.07 7.06 -5.26
CA GLN A 88 -14.76 7.11 -6.70
C GLN A 88 -13.76 8.23 -7.02
N ARG A 89 -13.93 9.42 -6.44
CA ARG A 89 -12.98 10.52 -6.61
C ARG A 89 -11.60 10.14 -6.04
N ALA A 90 -11.58 9.56 -4.85
CA ALA A 90 -10.35 9.09 -4.21
C ALA A 90 -9.66 7.98 -5.02
N ALA A 91 -10.41 7.05 -5.60
CA ALA A 91 -9.91 5.98 -6.45
C ALA A 91 -9.26 6.52 -7.72
N ARG A 92 -9.88 7.52 -8.38
CA ARG A 92 -9.29 8.20 -9.56
C ARG A 92 -8.00 8.92 -9.21
N LEU A 93 -7.95 9.62 -8.08
CA LEU A 93 -6.73 10.28 -7.60
C LEU A 93 -5.64 9.25 -7.26
N LEU A 94 -6.02 8.13 -6.61
CA LEU A 94 -5.09 7.03 -6.33
C LEU A 94 -4.51 6.45 -7.63
N GLN A 95 -5.35 6.24 -8.65
CA GLN A 95 -4.92 5.78 -9.97
C GLN A 95 -3.87 6.72 -10.58
N GLN A 96 -4.12 8.03 -10.55
CA GLN A 96 -3.19 9.05 -11.04
C GLN A 96 -1.85 9.00 -10.29
N ARG A 97 -1.88 8.87 -8.96
CA ARG A 97 -0.69 8.76 -8.11
C ARG A 97 0.11 7.49 -8.40
N LEU A 98 -0.55 6.36 -8.65
CA LEU A 98 0.11 5.10 -9.01
C LEU A 98 0.78 5.21 -10.39
N ILE A 99 0.11 5.83 -11.37
CA ILE A 99 0.68 6.11 -12.69
C ILE A 99 1.92 7.02 -12.57
N LEU A 100 1.82 8.09 -11.78
CA LEU A 100 2.95 8.99 -11.52
C LEU A 100 4.11 8.23 -10.86
N ARG A 101 3.84 7.42 -9.84
CA ARG A 101 4.87 6.60 -9.18
C ARG A 101 5.56 5.65 -10.16
N GLN A 102 4.81 5.00 -11.04
CA GLN A 102 5.36 4.12 -12.07
C GLN A 102 6.24 4.87 -13.08
N TRP A 103 5.80 6.06 -13.50
CA TRP A 103 6.59 6.92 -14.38
C TRP A 103 7.91 7.32 -13.72
N LEU A 104 7.88 7.74 -12.44
CA LEU A 104 9.10 8.05 -11.69
C LEU A 104 10.01 6.83 -11.54
N GLN A 105 9.45 5.66 -11.32
CA GLN A 105 10.22 4.42 -11.23
C GLN A 105 10.95 4.11 -12.54
N SER A 106 10.32 4.34 -13.70
CA SER A 106 10.98 4.18 -15.01
C SER A 106 12.20 5.10 -15.19
N LEU A 107 12.25 6.20 -14.44
CA LEU A 107 13.31 7.21 -14.45
C LEU A 107 14.28 7.07 -13.27
N SER A 108 14.10 6.06 -12.40
CA SER A 108 14.82 5.91 -11.12
C SER A 108 14.62 7.08 -10.13
N LEU A 109 13.49 7.79 -10.23
CA LEU A 109 13.13 8.96 -9.40
C LEU A 109 12.09 8.64 -8.31
N GLN A 110 11.74 7.37 -8.09
CA GLN A 110 10.70 6.94 -7.15
C GLN A 110 10.88 7.49 -5.72
N HIS A 111 12.12 7.72 -5.29
CA HIS A 111 12.45 8.25 -3.97
C HIS A 111 11.99 9.71 -3.76
N HIS A 112 11.70 10.45 -4.83
CA HIS A 112 11.16 11.81 -4.77
C HIS A 112 9.63 11.86 -4.73
N HIS A 113 8.95 10.74 -4.96
CA HIS A 113 7.50 10.68 -5.09
C HIS A 113 6.77 11.34 -3.90
N HIS A 114 7.16 11.01 -2.66
CA HIS A 114 6.52 11.60 -1.48
C HIS A 114 6.68 13.14 -1.41
N ARG A 115 7.85 13.66 -1.77
CA ARG A 115 8.10 15.12 -1.80
C ARG A 115 7.33 15.82 -2.91
N LEU A 116 7.14 15.16 -4.05
CA LEU A 116 6.33 15.69 -5.15
C LEU A 116 4.85 15.75 -4.78
N LEU A 117 4.34 14.74 -4.06
CA LEU A 117 2.96 14.76 -3.56
C LEU A 117 2.69 15.89 -2.55
N GLN A 118 3.69 16.31 -1.77
CA GLN A 118 3.57 17.46 -0.87
C GLN A 118 3.42 18.80 -1.60
N GLU A 119 3.75 18.82 -2.90
CA GLU A 119 3.65 19.99 -3.78
C GLU A 119 2.49 19.84 -4.76
N ASP A 120 1.49 19.03 -4.41
CA ASP A 120 0.31 18.74 -5.21
C ASP A 120 0.59 18.15 -6.60
N VAL A 121 1.80 17.61 -6.83
CA VAL A 121 2.11 16.86 -8.05
C VAL A 121 1.57 15.43 -7.89
N THR A 122 0.30 15.23 -8.26
CA THR A 122 -0.42 13.96 -8.07
C THR A 122 -0.66 13.18 -9.36
N SER A 123 -0.48 13.83 -10.50
CA SER A 123 -0.70 13.29 -11.85
C SER A 123 0.43 13.68 -12.81
N LEU A 124 0.46 13.08 -14.01
CA LEU A 124 1.41 13.48 -15.06
C LEU A 124 1.12 14.88 -15.60
N GLU A 125 -0.13 15.35 -15.53
CA GLU A 125 -0.47 16.72 -15.90
C GLU A 125 0.18 17.74 -14.97
N ASP A 126 0.18 17.45 -13.66
CA ASP A 126 0.74 18.35 -12.64
C ASP A 126 2.26 18.56 -12.83
N VAL A 127 2.95 17.60 -13.44
CA VAL A 127 4.37 17.68 -13.79
C VAL A 127 4.66 18.87 -14.71
N TYR A 128 3.71 19.25 -15.59
CA TYR A 128 3.86 20.40 -16.47
C TYR A 128 3.81 21.74 -15.74
N TRP A 129 3.19 21.77 -14.57
CA TRP A 129 2.96 23.01 -13.81
C TRP A 129 4.00 23.25 -12.73
N LEU A 130 4.79 22.24 -12.35
CA LEU A 130 5.85 22.40 -11.37
C LEU A 130 6.94 23.37 -11.90
N GLU A 131 7.19 24.45 -11.17
CA GLU A 131 8.21 25.43 -11.55
C GLU A 131 9.62 24.83 -11.47
N ASP A 132 10.50 25.19 -12.42
CA ASP A 132 11.88 24.66 -12.47
C ASP A 132 12.70 25.03 -11.23
N THR A 133 12.49 26.21 -10.65
CA THR A 133 13.10 26.65 -9.39
C THR A 133 12.70 25.73 -8.24
N ARG A 134 11.40 25.38 -8.14
CA ARG A 134 10.87 24.48 -7.14
C ARG A 134 11.33 23.05 -7.36
N ALA A 135 11.28 22.57 -8.60
CA ALA A 135 11.78 21.26 -8.97
C ALA A 135 13.27 21.09 -8.63
N ARG A 136 14.13 22.09 -8.91
CA ARG A 136 15.54 22.06 -8.51
C ARG A 136 15.72 21.90 -7.01
N TYR A 137 14.90 22.58 -6.20
CA TYR A 137 14.94 22.45 -4.75
C TYR A 137 14.54 21.04 -4.27
N LEU A 138 13.49 20.45 -4.86
CA LEU A 138 12.97 19.14 -4.46
C LEU A 138 13.85 17.97 -4.93
N LEU A 139 14.36 18.06 -6.16
CA LEU A 139 15.07 16.98 -6.84
C LEU A 139 16.59 17.09 -6.70
N GLY A 140 17.14 18.30 -6.48
CA GLY A 140 18.57 18.51 -6.30
C GLY A 140 19.38 18.01 -7.49
N LYS A 141 20.26 17.03 -7.25
CA LYS A 141 21.12 16.41 -8.28
C LYS A 141 20.33 15.71 -9.40
N ASP A 142 19.13 15.22 -9.08
CA ASP A 142 18.32 14.44 -10.01
C ASP A 142 17.44 15.33 -10.90
N PHE A 143 17.55 16.67 -10.74
CA PHE A 143 16.82 17.64 -11.54
C PHE A 143 17.10 17.53 -13.04
N ALA A 144 18.34 17.19 -13.45
CA ALA A 144 18.66 17.05 -14.87
C ALA A 144 17.87 15.92 -15.53
N VAL A 145 17.74 14.78 -14.84
CA VAL A 145 16.94 13.62 -15.29
C VAL A 145 15.46 13.99 -15.34
N TRP A 146 14.96 14.64 -14.29
CA TRP A 146 13.58 15.13 -14.23
C TRP A 146 13.26 16.10 -15.37
N SER A 147 14.14 17.08 -15.61
CA SER A 147 13.93 18.12 -16.63
C SER A 147 13.90 17.50 -18.03
N ALA A 148 14.82 16.57 -18.33
CA ALA A 148 14.81 15.83 -19.58
C ALA A 148 13.55 14.98 -19.73
N ALA A 149 13.13 14.28 -18.68
CA ALA A 149 11.92 13.46 -18.70
C ALA A 149 10.64 14.29 -18.88
N ARG A 150 10.54 15.45 -18.20
CA ARG A 150 9.45 16.41 -18.37
C ARG A 150 9.37 16.95 -19.79
N GLN A 151 10.52 17.26 -20.41
CA GLN A 151 10.57 17.71 -21.80
C GLN A 151 10.18 16.62 -22.80
N ALA A 152 10.39 15.35 -22.44
CA ALA A 152 9.97 14.20 -23.24
C ALA A 152 8.50 13.81 -23.04
N LEU A 153 7.78 14.40 -22.09
CA LEU A 153 6.37 14.09 -21.85
C LEU A 153 5.49 14.56 -23.03
N PRO A 154 4.52 13.74 -23.48
CA PRO A 154 3.65 14.11 -24.59
C PRO A 154 2.71 15.28 -24.25
N VAL A 155 2.82 16.37 -25.00
CA VAL A 155 1.97 17.57 -24.83
C VAL A 155 0.55 17.35 -25.38
N ASN A 156 0.40 16.44 -26.35
CA ASN A 156 -0.90 16.12 -26.94
C ASN A 156 -1.72 15.21 -26.02
N LYS A 157 -3.01 15.52 -25.87
CA LYS A 157 -3.94 14.76 -25.01
C LYS A 157 -4.03 13.28 -25.37
N GLU A 158 -4.00 12.95 -26.67
CA GLU A 158 -4.10 11.56 -27.14
C GLU A 158 -2.86 10.75 -26.75
N ASP A 159 -1.67 11.28 -27.03
CA ASP A 159 -0.41 10.60 -26.75
C ASP A 159 -0.15 10.50 -25.24
N LEU A 160 -0.53 11.52 -24.47
CA LEU A 160 -0.51 11.45 -23.01
C LEU A 160 -1.46 10.37 -22.49
N GLY A 161 -2.63 10.23 -23.11
CA GLY A 161 -3.59 9.16 -22.82
C GLY A 161 -3.01 7.77 -23.07
N LYS A 162 -2.30 7.58 -24.19
CA LYS A 162 -1.59 6.32 -24.51
C LYS A 162 -0.52 6.00 -23.48
N LEU A 163 0.34 6.97 -23.14
CA LEU A 163 1.38 6.81 -22.13
C LEU A 163 0.79 6.42 -20.77
N LYS A 164 -0.30 7.08 -20.34
CA LYS A 164 -1.00 6.73 -19.10
C LYS A 164 -1.53 5.30 -19.10
N ALA A 165 -2.11 4.86 -20.22
CA ALA A 165 -2.62 3.50 -20.35
C ALA A 165 -1.49 2.45 -20.30
N GLU A 166 -0.34 2.73 -20.91
CA GLU A 166 0.85 1.86 -20.86
C GLU A 166 1.39 1.76 -19.42
N LEU A 167 1.56 2.89 -18.74
CA LEU A 167 2.00 2.94 -17.34
C LEU A 167 1.00 2.23 -16.42
N TRP A 168 -0.29 2.46 -16.61
CA TRP A 168 -1.33 1.78 -15.86
C TRP A 168 -1.29 0.26 -16.08
N SER A 169 -1.10 -0.18 -17.33
CA SER A 169 -0.92 -1.60 -17.61
C SER A 169 0.30 -2.19 -16.91
N ALA A 170 1.39 -1.43 -16.76
CA ALA A 170 2.56 -1.88 -16.03
C ALA A 170 2.28 -2.01 -14.52
N VAL A 171 1.57 -1.05 -13.93
CA VAL A 171 1.14 -1.08 -12.51
C VAL A 171 0.25 -2.28 -12.21
N VAL A 172 -0.65 -2.65 -13.12
CA VAL A 172 -1.54 -3.80 -12.93
C VAL A 172 -0.80 -5.14 -13.05
N LYS A 173 0.33 -5.16 -13.78
CA LYS A 173 1.13 -6.37 -14.03
C LYS A 173 2.24 -6.61 -13.00
N SER A 174 2.65 -5.59 -12.25
CA SER A 174 3.69 -5.66 -11.22
C SER A 174 3.18 -6.33 -9.95
#